data_AF-A0A2H0SE39-F1
#
_entry.id   AF-A0A2H0SE39-F1
#
_cell.length_a   1.000
_cell.length_b   1.000
_cell.length_c   1.000
_cell.angle_alpha   90.00
_cell.angle_beta   90.00
_cell.angle_gamma   90.00
#
_symmetry.space_group_name_H-M   'P 1'
#
loop_
_entity.id
_entity.type
_entity.pdbx_description
1 polymer ?
#
loop_
_entity_poly.entity_id
_entity_poly.type
_entity_poly.pdbx_seq_one_letter_code
_entity_poly.pdbx_strand_id
1 'polypeptide(L)'
;MEMVSLYRDIIKKSLAITKKYKHLWFLGFLAALLGNGGELEFVLAQFNKLSSGSLGIGEGVIASFGTGGSNIVKLLASLAYLAQDNILLMIVFGIVLALMIWLAISAQGGLVRAIAVVGGTDFSDLKEHFFKGNKSFLSLLSIVLATRVGAFFIAAVVGIPFAALLMYFLDPSVAGVLVVFAFGVPLLIMASLIAKYAICFHMLEQKKWKAAIVSALKLFRDNWLISIELAVILFVINIIAGAAIILLILIISIPFILIGMVLQNNHQDAAIAVLWAGEIAAFMALVLFGSWLATFQYASWTELFLKIRKGGHLSKIVRVLERWREKYR
;
A
#
# COMPACT_ATOMS: atom_id res chain seq x y z
N MET A 1 -16.92 20.12 24.20
CA MET A 1 -15.83 20.13 23.19
C MET A 1 -16.37 19.50 21.93
N GLU A 2 -16.52 20.26 20.85
CA GLU A 2 -17.17 19.79 19.62
C GLU A 2 -16.44 18.57 19.06
N MET A 3 -17.11 17.43 19.19
CA MET A 3 -16.65 16.11 18.80
C MET A 3 -16.73 15.94 17.28
N VAL A 4 -15.88 16.67 16.55
CA VAL A 4 -15.70 16.38 15.12
C VAL A 4 -15.20 14.95 14.98
N SER A 5 -15.79 14.19 14.05
CA SER A 5 -15.48 12.76 13.93
C SER A 5 -14.02 12.58 13.53
N LEU A 6 -13.23 11.94 14.39
CA LEU A 6 -11.79 11.64 14.23
C LEU A 6 -11.40 11.38 12.76
N TYR A 7 -12.14 10.50 12.09
CA TYR A 7 -11.91 10.11 10.70
C TYR A 7 -12.20 11.22 9.70
N ARG A 8 -13.28 11.98 9.86
CA ARG A 8 -13.60 13.09 8.95
C ARG A 8 -12.49 14.13 8.97
N ASP A 9 -11.93 14.41 10.14
CA ASP A 9 -10.80 15.33 10.27
C ASP A 9 -9.54 14.79 9.63
N ILE A 10 -9.21 13.52 9.88
CA ILE A 10 -8.05 12.86 9.26
C ILE A 10 -8.20 12.95 7.74
N ILE A 11 -9.31 12.47 7.19
CA ILE A 11 -9.55 12.44 5.74
C ILE A 11 -9.54 13.85 5.14
N LYS A 12 -10.20 14.83 5.78
CA LYS A 12 -10.20 16.22 5.29
C LYS A 12 -8.79 16.82 5.31
N LYS A 13 -8.06 16.64 6.41
CA LYS A 13 -6.70 17.19 6.55
C LYS A 13 -5.74 16.52 5.58
N SER A 14 -5.77 15.21 5.46
CA SER A 14 -4.97 14.45 4.50
C SER A 14 -5.28 14.84 3.07
N LEU A 15 -6.56 15.04 2.72
CA LEU A 15 -6.96 15.55 1.41
C LEU A 15 -6.45 16.97 1.15
N ALA A 16 -6.51 17.85 2.15
CA ALA A 16 -6.00 19.21 2.07
C ALA A 16 -4.47 19.22 1.87
N ILE A 17 -3.73 18.37 2.60
CA ILE A 17 -2.28 18.19 2.43
C ILE A 17 -1.99 17.72 1.00
N THR A 18 -2.64 16.64 0.55
CA THR A 18 -2.40 16.11 -0.80
C THR A 18 -2.70 17.13 -1.90
N LYS A 19 -3.79 17.90 -1.79
CA LYS A 19 -4.16 18.90 -2.81
C LYS A 19 -3.26 20.13 -2.79
N LYS A 20 -2.92 20.64 -1.61
CA LYS A 20 -2.13 21.88 -1.44
C LYS A 20 -0.66 21.65 -1.80
N TYR A 21 -0.09 20.51 -1.45
CA TYR A 21 1.34 20.25 -1.58
C TYR A 21 1.63 19.24 -2.70
N LYS A 22 1.38 19.66 -3.95
CA LYS A 22 1.56 18.82 -5.16
C LYS A 22 2.98 18.27 -5.33
N HIS A 23 4.00 18.94 -4.78
CA HIS A 23 5.37 18.42 -4.82
C HIS A 23 5.52 17.08 -4.07
N LEU A 24 4.67 16.80 -3.07
CA LEU A 24 4.66 15.52 -2.35
C LEU A 24 4.22 14.35 -3.22
N TRP A 25 3.58 14.62 -4.37
CA TRP A 25 3.19 13.59 -5.34
C TRP A 25 4.42 12.89 -5.90
N PHE A 26 5.54 13.59 -6.09
CA PHE A 26 6.77 12.93 -6.54
C PHE A 26 7.21 11.83 -5.56
N LEU A 27 7.18 12.12 -4.25
CA LEU A 27 7.46 11.11 -3.22
C LEU A 27 6.36 10.05 -3.14
N GLY A 28 5.10 10.45 -3.33
CA GLY A 28 3.97 9.53 -3.43
C GLY A 28 4.12 8.53 -4.58
N PHE A 29 4.56 8.99 -5.75
CA PHE A 29 4.83 8.17 -6.92
C PHE A 29 5.92 7.15 -6.63
N LEU A 30 7.06 7.59 -6.09
CA LEU A 30 8.15 6.68 -5.73
C LEU A 30 7.72 5.68 -4.65
N ALA A 31 6.99 6.14 -3.63
CA ALA A 31 6.44 5.26 -2.60
C ALA A 31 5.45 4.23 -3.17
N ALA A 32 4.68 4.60 -4.21
CA ALA A 32 3.74 3.75 -4.90
C ALA A 32 4.39 2.60 -5.66
N LEU A 33 5.68 2.68 -6.01
CA LEU A 33 6.39 1.63 -6.75
C LEU A 33 6.48 0.31 -5.98
N LEU A 34 6.48 0.35 -4.64
CA LEU A 34 6.38 -0.84 -3.79
C LEU A 34 4.94 -1.33 -3.59
N GLY A 35 3.99 -0.67 -4.24
CA GLY A 35 2.57 -0.95 -4.21
C GLY A 35 1.82 -0.04 -3.23
N ASN A 36 0.75 0.58 -3.74
CA ASN A 36 -0.28 1.30 -2.96
C ASN A 36 -1.56 0.48 -2.78
N GLY A 37 -1.53 -0.78 -3.24
CA GLY A 37 -2.66 -1.67 -3.08
C GLY A 37 -2.96 -1.77 -1.60
N GLY A 38 -4.16 -1.32 -1.21
CA GLY A 38 -4.59 -1.42 0.18
C GLY A 38 -4.38 -2.84 0.68
N GLU A 39 -4.22 -3.02 1.99
CA GLU A 39 -3.98 -4.34 2.59
C GLU A 39 -5.03 -5.40 2.20
N LEU A 40 -6.21 -4.94 1.77
CA LEU A 40 -7.33 -5.75 1.28
C LEU A 40 -7.25 -6.13 -0.21
N GLU A 41 -6.41 -5.47 -1.03
CA GLU A 41 -6.14 -5.91 -2.40
C GLU A 41 -5.44 -7.27 -2.42
N PHE A 42 -4.55 -7.51 -1.45
CA PHE A 42 -3.97 -8.84 -1.25
C PHE A 42 -5.06 -9.89 -1.04
N VAL A 43 -6.06 -9.59 -0.21
CA VAL A 43 -7.18 -10.50 0.07
C VAL A 43 -7.99 -10.77 -1.19
N LEU A 44 -8.32 -9.74 -1.97
CA LEU A 44 -9.06 -9.87 -3.22
C LEU A 44 -8.26 -10.64 -4.29
N ALA A 45 -6.95 -10.41 -4.38
CA ALA A 45 -6.08 -11.11 -5.32
C ALA A 45 -5.97 -12.60 -4.98
N GLN A 46 -5.88 -12.96 -3.70
CA GLN A 46 -5.93 -14.36 -3.29
C GLN A 46 -7.31 -14.95 -3.55
N PHE A 47 -8.39 -14.27 -3.18
CA PHE A 47 -9.76 -14.73 -3.45
C PHE A 47 -10.00 -15.03 -4.95
N ASN A 48 -9.54 -14.16 -5.84
CA ASN A 48 -9.66 -14.35 -7.28
C ASN A 48 -8.86 -15.57 -7.79
N LYS A 49 -7.64 -15.80 -7.28
CA LYS A 49 -6.84 -16.99 -7.62
C LYS A 49 -7.48 -18.30 -7.14
N LEU A 50 -8.15 -18.24 -5.99
CA LEU A 50 -8.88 -19.36 -5.43
C LEU A 50 -10.12 -19.67 -6.26
N SER A 51 -10.87 -18.63 -6.64
CA SER A 51 -12.03 -18.76 -7.51
C SER A 51 -11.67 -19.30 -8.90
N SER A 52 -10.45 -19.07 -9.39
CA SER A 52 -10.00 -19.56 -10.69
C SER A 52 -9.40 -20.97 -10.66
N GLY A 53 -9.33 -21.64 -9.49
CA GLY A 53 -8.82 -23.01 -9.37
C GLY A 53 -7.30 -23.17 -9.61
N SER A 54 -6.55 -22.08 -9.80
CA SER A 54 -5.11 -22.11 -10.07
C SER A 54 -4.32 -22.07 -8.76
N LEU A 55 -4.19 -23.21 -8.10
CA LEU A 55 -3.51 -23.37 -6.80
C LEU A 55 -1.99 -23.53 -6.95
N GLY A 56 -1.35 -22.62 -7.69
CA GLY A 56 0.11 -22.54 -7.73
C GLY A 56 0.65 -21.88 -6.45
N ILE A 57 1.07 -22.68 -5.46
CA ILE A 57 1.62 -22.19 -4.18
C ILE A 57 2.80 -21.23 -4.40
N GLY A 58 3.68 -21.52 -5.39
CA GLY A 58 4.84 -20.68 -5.70
C GLY A 58 4.48 -19.28 -6.20
N GLU A 59 3.52 -19.17 -7.12
CA GLU A 59 3.04 -17.87 -7.63
C GLU A 59 2.21 -17.10 -6.59
N GLY A 60 1.55 -17.81 -5.68
CA GLY A 60 0.81 -17.24 -4.55
C GLY A 60 1.73 -16.55 -3.55
N VAL A 61 2.79 -17.24 -3.12
CA VAL A 61 3.75 -16.74 -2.12
C VAL A 61 4.54 -15.55 -2.65
N ILE A 62 5.02 -15.60 -3.90
CA ILE A 62 5.74 -14.49 -4.52
C ILE A 62 4.83 -13.25 -4.66
N ALA A 63 3.57 -13.44 -5.06
CA ALA A 63 2.57 -12.36 -5.07
C ALA A 63 2.23 -11.84 -3.65
N SER A 64 2.47 -12.63 -2.61
CA SER A 64 2.21 -12.26 -1.20
C SER A 64 3.24 -11.30 -0.62
N PHE A 65 4.42 -11.21 -1.23
CA PHE A 65 5.41 -10.19 -0.87
C PHE A 65 5.09 -8.81 -1.45
N GLY A 66 4.13 -8.69 -2.37
CA GLY A 66 3.72 -7.42 -2.99
C GLY A 66 2.33 -6.98 -2.56
N THR A 67 2.21 -5.94 -1.74
CA THR A 67 0.94 -5.27 -1.43
C THR A 67 0.53 -4.40 -2.63
N GLY A 68 -0.20 -4.98 -3.60
CA GLY A 68 -0.63 -4.28 -4.83
C GLY A 68 0.37 -4.31 -5.99
N GLY A 69 1.42 -5.12 -5.87
CA GLY A 69 2.48 -5.26 -6.86
C GLY A 69 2.38 -6.55 -7.67
N SER A 70 1.26 -7.26 -7.70
CA SER A 70 1.18 -8.58 -8.36
C SER A 70 1.64 -8.52 -9.82
N ASN A 71 1.37 -7.42 -10.52
CA ASN A 71 1.85 -7.19 -11.89
C ASN A 71 3.32 -6.76 -11.95
N ILE A 72 3.82 -5.97 -10.99
CA ILE A 72 5.24 -5.61 -10.94
C ILE A 72 6.06 -6.84 -10.58
N VAL A 73 5.68 -7.61 -9.58
CA VAL A 73 6.37 -8.84 -9.19
C VAL A 73 6.29 -9.90 -10.30
N LYS A 74 5.15 -10.04 -10.99
CA LYS A 74 5.05 -10.89 -12.19
C LYS A 74 5.94 -10.38 -13.32
N LEU A 75 5.94 -9.08 -13.59
CA LEU A 75 6.84 -8.46 -14.58
C LEU A 75 8.31 -8.71 -14.20
N LEU A 76 8.65 -8.56 -12.92
CA LEU A 76 9.99 -8.81 -12.40
C LEU A 76 10.36 -10.29 -12.51
N ALA A 77 9.44 -11.20 -12.21
CA ALA A 77 9.65 -12.64 -12.35
C ALA A 77 9.78 -13.04 -13.83
N SER A 78 8.98 -12.47 -14.73
CA SER A 78 9.09 -12.71 -16.16
C SER A 78 10.38 -12.13 -16.73
N LEU A 79 10.79 -10.95 -16.28
CA LEU A 79 12.06 -10.35 -16.68
C LEU A 79 13.25 -11.15 -16.14
N ALA A 80 13.17 -11.65 -14.90
CA ALA A 80 14.19 -12.53 -14.34
C ALA A 80 14.26 -13.87 -15.08
N TYR A 81 13.12 -14.42 -15.47
CA TYR A 81 13.05 -15.64 -16.30
C TYR A 81 13.68 -15.41 -17.68
N LEU A 82 13.37 -14.29 -18.34
CA LEU A 82 14.02 -13.89 -19.60
C LEU A 82 15.52 -13.62 -19.43
N ALA A 83 15.97 -13.26 -18.23
CA ALA A 83 17.36 -13.02 -17.88
C ALA A 83 18.14 -14.29 -17.52
N GLN A 84 17.47 -15.43 -17.32
CA GLN A 84 18.10 -16.61 -16.69
C GLN A 84 19.31 -17.13 -17.47
N ASP A 85 19.28 -17.00 -18.80
CA ASP A 85 20.34 -17.46 -19.70
C ASP A 85 21.37 -16.35 -20.01
N ASN A 86 21.17 -15.13 -19.48
CA ASN A 86 22.03 -13.97 -19.74
C ASN A 86 22.43 -13.25 -18.45
N ILE A 87 23.61 -13.60 -17.94
CA ILE A 87 24.15 -13.06 -16.68
C ILE A 87 24.26 -11.53 -16.66
N LEU A 88 24.54 -10.90 -17.80
CA LEU A 88 24.62 -9.43 -17.89
C LEU A 88 23.24 -8.82 -17.70
N LEU A 89 22.21 -9.38 -18.36
CA LEU A 89 20.82 -8.92 -18.23
C LEU A 89 20.32 -9.12 -16.79
N MET A 90 20.70 -10.23 -16.14
CA MET A 90 20.39 -10.49 -14.73
C MET A 90 21.02 -9.46 -13.79
N ILE A 91 22.29 -9.09 -14.01
CA ILE A 91 22.99 -8.06 -13.22
C ILE A 91 22.32 -6.69 -13.40
N VAL A 92 22.09 -6.26 -14.64
CA VAL A 92 21.42 -4.97 -14.94
C VAL A 92 20.06 -4.91 -14.28
N PHE A 93 19.28 -5.99 -14.41
CA PHE A 93 17.97 -6.10 -13.78
C PHE A 93 18.04 -6.03 -12.25
N GLY A 94 18.97 -6.74 -11.62
CA GLY A 94 19.19 -6.70 -10.18
C GLY A 94 19.53 -5.30 -9.67
N ILE A 95 20.34 -4.53 -10.42
CA ILE A 95 20.67 -3.14 -10.10
C ILE A 95 19.42 -2.25 -10.17
N VAL A 96 18.63 -2.37 -11.24
CA VAL A 96 17.38 -1.58 -11.40
C VAL A 96 16.41 -1.87 -10.26
N LEU A 97 16.22 -3.16 -9.92
CA LEU A 97 15.36 -3.57 -8.81
C LEU A 97 15.83 -2.97 -7.47
N ALA A 98 17.13 -3.10 -7.16
CA ALA A 98 17.70 -2.56 -5.93
C ALA A 98 17.53 -1.04 -5.85
N LEU A 99 17.71 -0.33 -6.97
CA LEU A 99 17.50 1.11 -7.06
C LEU A 99 16.03 1.50 -6.86
N MET A 100 15.09 0.74 -7.44
CA MET A 100 13.65 0.98 -7.23
C MET A 100 13.24 0.78 -5.77
N ILE A 101 13.69 -0.30 -5.13
CA ILE A 101 13.41 -0.57 -3.70
C ILE A 101 14.00 0.56 -2.85
N TRP A 102 15.24 0.96 -3.15
CA TRP A 102 15.92 2.05 -2.46
C TRP A 102 15.17 3.37 -2.56
N LEU A 103 14.78 3.77 -3.78
CA LEU A 103 14.00 4.98 -4.02
C LEU A 103 12.65 4.95 -3.29
N ALA A 104 11.93 3.84 -3.40
CA ALA A 104 10.59 3.73 -2.84
C ALA A 104 10.60 3.81 -1.31
N ILE A 105 11.48 3.05 -0.64
CA ILE A 105 11.58 3.08 0.84
C ILE A 105 12.06 4.46 1.33
N SER A 106 13.04 5.05 0.64
CA SER A 106 13.51 6.40 0.98
C SER A 106 12.40 7.44 0.82
N ALA A 107 11.59 7.31 -0.24
CA ALA A 107 10.45 8.18 -0.47
C ALA A 107 9.35 8.01 0.58
N GLN A 108 9.06 6.79 1.04
CA GLN A 108 8.10 6.55 2.14
C GLN A 108 8.51 7.28 3.42
N GLY A 109 9.78 7.15 3.83
CA GLY A 109 10.31 7.85 4.99
C GLY A 109 10.26 9.37 4.85
N GLY A 110 10.68 9.87 3.68
CA GLY A 110 10.62 11.30 3.36
C GLY A 110 9.20 11.85 3.35
N LEU A 111 8.25 11.10 2.80
CA LEU A 111 6.85 11.48 2.69
C LEU A 111 6.20 11.59 4.08
N VAL A 112 6.39 10.59 4.96
CA VAL A 112 5.90 10.63 6.35
C VAL A 112 6.41 11.86 7.08
N ARG A 113 7.69 12.18 6.93
CA ARG A 113 8.28 13.36 7.55
C ARG A 113 7.71 14.66 6.97
N ALA A 114 7.62 14.76 5.64
CA ALA A 114 7.12 15.94 4.96
C ALA A 114 5.68 16.24 5.37
N ILE A 115 4.81 15.21 5.41
CA ILE A 115 3.42 15.33 5.87
C ILE A 115 3.36 15.86 7.31
N ALA A 116 4.18 15.31 8.22
CA ALA A 116 4.17 15.72 9.62
C ALA A 116 4.61 17.18 9.82
N VAL A 117 5.58 17.66 9.04
CA VAL A 117 6.09 19.05 9.09
C VAL A 117 5.10 20.02 8.44
N VAL A 118 4.52 19.64 7.31
CA VAL A 118 3.51 20.42 6.58
C VAL A 118 2.18 20.52 7.34
N GLY A 119 1.90 19.55 8.21
CA GLY A 119 0.85 19.67 9.23
C GLY A 119 1.16 20.72 10.32
N GLY A 120 2.37 21.28 10.33
CA GLY A 120 2.85 22.41 11.13
C GLY A 120 3.16 23.66 10.28
N THR A 121 3.99 24.57 10.79
CA THR A 121 4.19 25.93 10.22
C THR A 121 5.38 26.07 9.27
N ASP A 122 6.17 25.02 9.04
CA ASP A 122 7.47 25.13 8.36
C ASP A 122 7.46 24.51 6.96
N PHE A 123 8.01 25.22 5.98
CA PHE A 123 8.09 24.80 4.58
C PHE A 123 9.53 24.38 4.26
N SER A 124 9.93 23.19 4.69
CA SER A 124 11.24 22.63 4.31
C SER A 124 11.21 22.00 2.91
N ASP A 125 12.34 22.09 2.21
CA ASP A 125 12.50 21.56 0.85
C ASP A 125 12.27 20.04 0.78
N LEU A 126 11.57 19.59 -0.27
CA LEU A 126 11.34 18.17 -0.58
C LEU A 126 12.63 17.34 -0.56
N LYS A 127 13.73 17.93 -1.06
CA LYS A 127 15.06 17.33 -1.11
C LYS A 127 15.56 16.97 0.29
N GLU A 128 15.33 17.84 1.28
CA GLU A 128 15.74 17.58 2.65
C GLU A 128 14.98 16.39 3.24
N HIS A 129 13.67 16.34 3.01
CA HIS A 129 12.83 15.23 3.46
C HIS A 129 13.25 13.90 2.83
N PHE A 130 13.46 13.87 1.52
CA PHE A 130 13.95 12.67 0.82
C PHE A 130 15.32 12.23 1.33
N PHE A 131 16.25 13.16 1.55
CA PHE A 131 17.58 12.85 2.04
C PHE A 131 17.56 12.23 3.45
N LYS A 132 16.66 12.71 4.32
CA LYS A 132 16.47 12.10 5.64
C LYS A 132 15.80 10.73 5.55
N GLY A 133 14.88 10.52 4.61
CA GLY A 133 14.36 9.19 4.29
C GLY A 133 15.46 8.23 3.82
N ASN A 134 16.34 8.70 2.92
CA ASN A 134 17.48 7.94 2.41
C ASN A 134 18.47 7.53 3.52
N LYS A 135 18.83 8.45 4.43
CA LYS A 135 19.68 8.13 5.59
C LYS A 135 19.09 7.02 6.47
N SER A 136 17.75 6.92 6.49
CA SER A 136 17.00 5.91 7.22
C SER A 136 16.66 4.66 6.39
N PHE A 137 17.11 4.55 5.14
CA PHE A 137 16.72 3.47 4.21
C PHE A 137 16.83 2.08 4.84
N LEU A 138 18.00 1.72 5.36
CA LEU A 138 18.23 0.38 5.94
C LEU A 138 17.34 0.12 7.17
N SER A 139 17.11 1.14 7.98
CA SER A 139 16.22 1.06 9.15
C SER A 139 14.77 0.85 8.73
N LEU A 140 14.29 1.58 7.72
CA LEU A 140 12.95 1.46 7.17
C LEU A 140 12.75 0.10 6.47
N LEU A 141 13.71 -0.34 5.67
CA LEU A 141 13.71 -1.66 5.06
C LEU A 141 13.66 -2.75 6.13
N SER A 142 14.45 -2.63 7.19
CA SER A 142 14.44 -3.57 8.32
C SER A 142 13.07 -3.61 9.02
N ILE A 143 12.39 -2.47 9.17
CA ILE A 143 11.04 -2.42 9.75
C ILE A 143 10.04 -3.20 8.87
N VAL A 144 10.03 -2.94 7.57
CA VAL A 144 9.10 -3.62 6.64
C VAL A 144 9.40 -5.11 6.56
N LEU A 145 10.66 -5.50 6.43
CA LEU A 145 11.05 -6.91 6.37
C LEU A 145 10.78 -7.64 7.69
N ALA A 146 11.18 -7.07 8.83
CA ALA A 146 11.01 -7.73 10.12
C ALA A 146 9.55 -7.93 10.49
N THR A 147 8.68 -6.96 10.23
CA THR A 147 7.24 -7.09 10.48
C THR A 147 6.61 -8.16 9.59
N ARG A 148 6.96 -8.22 8.29
CA ARG A 148 6.46 -9.24 7.36
C ARG A 148 6.98 -10.64 7.65
N VAL A 149 8.29 -10.79 7.86
CA VAL A 149 8.88 -12.09 8.24
C VAL A 149 8.30 -12.56 9.56
N GLY A 150 8.10 -11.67 10.53
CA GLY A 150 7.41 -11.99 11.79
C GLY A 150 5.98 -12.49 11.57
N ALA A 151 5.22 -11.85 10.68
CA ALA A 151 3.87 -12.29 10.32
C ALA A 151 3.86 -13.68 9.68
N PHE A 152 4.74 -13.93 8.72
CA PHE A 152 4.88 -15.23 8.08
C PHE A 152 5.33 -16.31 9.05
N PHE A 153 6.25 -15.97 9.97
CA PHE A 153 6.68 -16.89 11.01
C PHE A 153 5.52 -17.30 11.91
N ILE A 154 4.73 -16.34 12.42
CA ILE A 154 3.54 -16.63 13.24
C ILE A 154 2.52 -17.44 12.43
N ALA A 155 2.27 -17.05 11.18
CA ALA A 155 1.35 -17.75 10.29
C ALA A 155 1.79 -19.18 9.99
N ALA A 156 3.09 -19.45 9.87
CA ALA A 156 3.61 -20.80 9.67
C ALA A 156 3.52 -21.63 10.95
N VAL A 157 3.94 -21.08 12.10
CA VAL A 157 3.93 -21.76 13.40
C VAL A 157 2.50 -22.16 13.81
N VAL A 158 1.53 -21.28 13.60
CA VAL A 158 0.12 -21.54 13.95
C VAL A 158 -0.61 -22.24 12.81
N GLY A 159 -0.36 -21.83 11.57
CA GLY A 159 -1.11 -22.27 10.41
C GLY A 159 -0.73 -23.66 9.92
N ILE A 160 0.54 -24.07 9.96
CA ILE A 160 0.95 -25.41 9.48
C ILE A 160 0.28 -26.53 10.31
N PRO A 161 0.31 -26.51 11.66
CA PRO A 161 -0.40 -27.51 12.46
C PRO A 161 -1.91 -27.53 12.19
N PHE A 162 -2.52 -26.34 12.03
CA PHE A 162 -3.94 -26.23 11.73
C PHE A 162 -4.28 -26.75 10.33
N ALA A 163 -3.42 -26.50 9.34
CA ALA A 163 -3.55 -27.03 8.00
C ALA A 163 -3.45 -28.56 8.01
N ALA A 164 -2.46 -29.12 8.70
CA ALA A 164 -2.31 -30.57 8.84
C ALA A 164 -3.54 -31.22 9.48
N LEU A 165 -4.15 -30.57 10.47
CA LEU A 165 -5.40 -31.04 11.07
C LEU A 165 -6.58 -30.97 10.09
N LEU A 166 -6.72 -29.88 9.32
CA LEU A 166 -7.78 -29.74 8.33
C LEU A 166 -7.62 -30.71 7.15
N MET A 167 -6.40 -31.05 6.77
CA MET A 167 -6.10 -32.03 5.71
C MET A 167 -6.63 -33.43 6.02
N TYR A 168 -6.92 -33.73 7.29
CA TYR A 168 -7.58 -34.98 7.67
C TYR A 168 -9.04 -35.03 7.21
N PHE A 169 -9.70 -33.87 7.10
CA PHE A 169 -11.13 -33.76 6.81
C PHE A 169 -11.44 -33.17 5.42
N LEU A 170 -10.49 -32.42 4.86
CA LEU A 170 -10.66 -31.63 3.63
C LEU A 170 -9.54 -31.93 2.64
N ASP A 171 -9.80 -31.65 1.36
CA ASP A 171 -8.76 -31.63 0.34
C ASP A 171 -7.57 -30.73 0.79
N PRO A 172 -6.30 -31.15 0.59
CA PRO A 172 -5.15 -30.38 1.03
C PRO A 172 -5.10 -28.94 0.55
N SER A 173 -5.61 -28.69 -0.65
CA SER A 173 -5.67 -27.35 -1.22
C SER A 173 -6.69 -26.51 -0.47
N VAL A 174 -7.89 -27.04 -0.23
CA VAL A 174 -8.94 -26.35 0.54
C VAL A 174 -8.47 -26.06 1.96
N ALA A 175 -7.82 -27.03 2.62
CA ALA A 175 -7.25 -26.86 3.95
C ALA A 175 -6.21 -25.73 4.00
N GLY A 176 -5.24 -25.72 3.07
CA GLY A 176 -4.21 -24.68 3.01
C GLY A 176 -4.80 -23.29 2.78
N VAL A 177 -5.82 -23.20 1.94
CA VAL A 177 -6.52 -21.94 1.65
C VAL A 177 -7.25 -21.40 2.86
N LEU A 178 -8.00 -22.24 3.56
CA LEU A 178 -8.69 -21.85 4.78
C LEU A 178 -7.71 -21.34 5.84
N VAL A 179 -6.54 -21.96 5.97
CA VAL A 179 -5.49 -21.53 6.90
C VAL A 179 -4.92 -20.17 6.50
N VAL A 180 -4.54 -19.98 5.23
CA VAL A 180 -4.01 -18.71 4.75
C VAL A 180 -5.03 -17.59 4.92
N PHE A 181 -6.31 -17.86 4.67
CA PHE A 181 -7.37 -16.88 4.83
C PHE A 181 -7.68 -16.57 6.30
N ALA A 182 -7.75 -17.60 7.16
CA ALA A 182 -8.09 -17.45 8.57
C ALA A 182 -6.96 -16.83 9.39
N PHE A 183 -5.70 -17.17 9.10
CA PHE A 183 -4.53 -16.72 9.87
C PHE A 183 -3.62 -15.79 9.08
N GLY A 184 -3.24 -16.20 7.87
CA GLY A 184 -2.26 -15.47 7.05
C GLY A 184 -2.70 -14.04 6.73
N VAL A 185 -3.91 -13.88 6.18
CA VAL A 185 -4.48 -12.58 5.80
C VAL A 185 -4.57 -11.63 6.99
N PRO A 186 -5.21 -11.96 8.13
CA PRO A 186 -5.26 -11.06 9.28
C PRO A 186 -3.88 -10.71 9.83
N LEU A 187 -2.96 -11.68 9.92
CA LEU A 187 -1.59 -11.44 10.40
C LEU A 187 -0.83 -10.46 9.51
N LEU A 188 -0.95 -10.60 8.19
CA LEU A 188 -0.32 -9.69 7.23
C LEU A 188 -0.90 -8.27 7.32
N ILE A 189 -2.23 -8.13 7.47
CA ILE A 189 -2.89 -6.83 7.69
C ILE A 189 -2.40 -6.19 9.00
N MET A 190 -2.31 -6.96 10.10
CA MET A 190 -1.79 -6.44 11.36
C MET A 190 -0.33 -6.00 11.23
N ALA A 191 0.50 -6.82 10.58
CA ALA A 191 1.92 -6.53 10.41
C ALA A 191 2.18 -5.27 9.58
N SER A 192 1.38 -5.03 8.52
CA SER A 192 1.51 -3.82 7.71
C SER A 192 1.03 -2.56 8.44
N LEU A 193 -0.01 -2.65 9.26
CA LEU A 193 -0.42 -1.55 10.15
C LEU A 193 0.67 -1.24 11.19
N ILE A 194 1.27 -2.27 11.80
CA ILE A 194 2.41 -2.11 12.71
C ILE A 194 3.60 -1.48 11.99
N ALA A 195 3.91 -1.90 10.75
CA ALA A 195 4.98 -1.33 9.95
C ALA A 195 4.78 0.17 9.71
N LYS A 196 3.56 0.60 9.35
CA LYS A 196 3.21 2.02 9.16
C LYS A 196 3.46 2.86 10.42
N TYR A 197 3.05 2.36 11.59
CA TYR A 197 3.33 3.04 12.86
C TYR A 197 4.81 3.01 13.23
N ALA A 198 5.52 1.91 12.97
CA ALA A 198 6.95 1.80 13.23
C ALA A 198 7.76 2.78 12.36
N ILE A 199 7.38 2.95 11.09
CA ILE A 199 7.97 3.98 10.22
C ILE A 199 7.72 5.37 10.81
N CYS A 200 6.52 5.68 11.30
CA CYS A 200 6.24 6.96 11.94
C CYS A 200 7.08 7.17 13.21
N PHE A 201 7.18 6.17 14.08
CA PHE A 201 8.05 6.23 15.27
C PHE A 201 9.52 6.43 14.92
N HIS A 202 10.02 5.76 13.88
CA HIS A 202 11.40 5.93 13.42
C HIS A 202 11.64 7.33 12.84
N MET A 203 10.78 7.77 11.93
CA MET A 203 10.98 9.03 11.20
C MET A 203 10.71 10.28 12.06
N LEU A 204 9.72 10.23 12.96
CA LEU A 204 9.27 11.37 13.74
C LEU A 204 9.88 11.43 15.14
N GLU A 205 10.04 10.27 15.80
CA GLU A 205 10.62 10.19 17.16
C GLU A 205 12.07 9.69 17.17
N GLN A 206 12.69 9.45 16.01
CA GLN A 206 14.10 9.00 15.88
C GLN A 206 14.42 7.71 16.67
N LYS A 207 13.42 6.86 16.93
CA LYS A 207 13.63 5.58 17.59
C LYS A 207 14.39 4.61 16.69
N LYS A 208 15.30 3.81 17.26
CA LYS A 208 15.94 2.68 16.53
C LYS A 208 14.87 1.71 16.03
N TRP A 209 15.11 1.05 14.89
CA TRP A 209 14.11 0.19 14.23
C TRP A 209 13.44 -0.84 15.15
N LYS A 210 14.21 -1.54 16.00
CA LYS A 210 13.67 -2.50 16.99
C LYS A 210 12.71 -1.82 17.98
N ALA A 211 13.15 -0.72 18.57
CA ALA A 211 12.36 0.05 19.53
C ALA A 211 11.12 0.70 18.88
N ALA A 212 11.22 1.06 17.60
CA ALA A 212 10.12 1.57 16.79
C ALA A 212 9.05 0.49 16.57
N ILE A 213 9.44 -0.75 16.24
CA ILE A 213 8.50 -1.89 16.11
C ILE A 213 7.82 -2.18 17.45
N VAL A 214 8.55 -2.24 18.56
CA VAL A 214 7.96 -2.49 19.89
C VAL A 214 6.98 -1.38 20.27
N SER A 215 7.34 -0.12 20.01
CA SER A 215 6.44 1.02 20.25
C SER A 215 5.20 0.98 19.37
N ALA A 216 5.36 0.58 18.10
CA ALA A 216 4.28 0.43 17.14
C ALA A 216 3.33 -0.71 17.52
N LEU A 217 3.85 -1.84 17.99
CA LEU A 217 3.07 -2.96 18.48
C LEU A 217 2.25 -2.57 19.70
N LYS A 218 2.84 -1.85 20.66
CA LYS A 218 2.13 -1.32 21.82
C LYS A 218 1.02 -0.36 21.39
N LEU A 219 1.33 0.61 20.52
CA LEU A 219 0.36 1.58 20.03
C LEU A 219 -0.79 0.91 19.26
N PHE A 220 -0.47 -0.08 18.42
CA PHE A 220 -1.45 -0.86 17.66
C PHE A 220 -2.33 -1.67 18.60
N ARG A 221 -1.76 -2.42 19.55
CA ARG A 221 -2.54 -3.21 20.53
C ARG A 221 -3.54 -2.34 21.28
N ASP A 222 -3.12 -1.14 21.70
CA ASP A 222 -3.96 -0.24 22.49
C ASP A 222 -5.02 0.47 21.60
N ASN A 223 -4.86 0.52 20.27
CA ASN A 223 -5.73 1.25 19.32
C ASN A 223 -6.08 0.45 18.05
N TRP A 224 -6.15 -0.88 18.14
CA TRP A 224 -6.24 -1.76 16.97
C TRP A 224 -7.53 -1.49 16.18
N LEU A 225 -8.64 -1.28 16.90
CA LEU A 225 -9.95 -1.04 16.33
C LEU A 225 -10.00 0.26 15.53
N ILE A 226 -9.38 1.33 16.03
CA ILE A 226 -9.27 2.62 15.31
C ILE A 226 -8.47 2.45 14.01
N SER A 227 -7.41 1.65 14.07
CA SER A 227 -6.54 1.37 12.93
C SER A 227 -7.31 0.60 11.84
N ILE A 228 -8.10 -0.41 12.23
CA ILE A 228 -8.94 -1.19 11.31
C ILE A 228 -10.08 -0.33 10.74
N GLU A 229 -10.75 0.48 11.56
CA GLU A 229 -11.80 1.41 11.09
C GLU A 229 -11.25 2.35 10.00
N LEU A 230 -10.05 2.93 10.18
CA LEU A 230 -9.42 3.73 9.14
C LEU A 230 -9.02 2.89 7.91
N ALA A 231 -8.48 1.69 8.10
CA ALA A 231 -8.14 0.80 7.00
C ALA A 231 -9.35 0.50 6.10
N VAL A 232 -10.51 0.22 6.70
CA VAL A 232 -11.77 -0.02 5.99
C VAL A 232 -12.22 1.25 5.25
N ILE A 233 -12.15 2.42 5.87
CA ILE A 233 -12.49 3.70 5.21
C ILE A 233 -11.58 3.93 3.99
N LEU A 234 -10.26 3.76 4.16
CA LEU A 234 -9.30 3.92 3.07
C LEU A 234 -9.48 2.87 1.97
N PHE A 235 -9.91 1.66 2.32
CA PHE A 235 -10.24 0.65 1.33
C PHE A 235 -11.45 1.03 0.48
N VAL A 236 -12.54 1.53 1.08
CA VAL A 236 -13.69 2.05 0.33
C VAL A 236 -13.26 3.21 -0.59
N ILE A 237 -12.43 4.12 -0.08
CA ILE A 237 -11.87 5.21 -0.89
C ILE A 237 -11.04 4.67 -2.06
N ASN A 238 -10.23 3.62 -1.84
CA ASN A 238 -9.44 2.98 -2.89
C ASN A 238 -10.31 2.32 -3.96
N ILE A 239 -11.42 1.68 -3.60
CA ILE A 239 -12.38 1.11 -4.56
C ILE A 239 -12.97 2.23 -5.43
N ILE A 240 -13.45 3.31 -4.80
CA ILE A 240 -14.04 4.45 -5.52
C ILE A 240 -12.99 5.12 -6.42
N ALA A 241 -11.77 5.31 -5.91
CA ALA A 241 -10.65 5.86 -6.66
C ALA A 241 -10.24 4.95 -7.83
N GLY A 242 -10.25 3.64 -7.63
CA GLY A 242 -10.02 2.61 -8.65
C GLY A 242 -11.05 2.65 -9.78
N ALA A 243 -12.34 2.75 -9.44
CA ALA A 243 -13.40 2.92 -10.43
C ALA A 243 -13.26 4.25 -11.19
N ALA A 244 -12.94 5.34 -10.48
CA ALA A 244 -12.74 6.66 -11.07
C ALA A 244 -11.56 6.69 -12.05
N ILE A 245 -10.44 6.03 -11.75
CA ILE A 245 -9.29 5.98 -12.67
C ILE A 245 -9.58 5.15 -13.91
N ILE A 246 -10.34 4.05 -13.78
CA ILE A 246 -10.77 3.25 -14.94
C ILE A 246 -11.64 4.13 -15.87
N LEU A 247 -12.62 4.84 -15.32
CA LEU A 247 -13.46 5.76 -16.11
C LEU A 247 -12.63 6.88 -16.75
N LEU A 248 -11.68 7.45 -16.02
CA LEU A 248 -10.80 8.49 -16.56
C LEU A 248 -9.95 7.97 -17.73
N ILE A 249 -9.37 6.77 -17.59
CA ILE A 249 -8.60 6.13 -18.66
C ILE A 249 -9.50 5.87 -19.88
N LEU A 250 -10.72 5.35 -19.70
CA LEU A 250 -11.64 5.14 -20.81
C LEU A 250 -12.00 6.45 -21.53
N ILE A 251 -12.31 7.50 -20.79
CA ILE A 251 -12.62 8.83 -21.34
C ILE A 251 -11.43 9.38 -22.13
N ILE A 252 -10.21 9.22 -21.62
CA ILE A 252 -8.99 9.66 -22.30
C ILE A 252 -8.74 8.83 -23.57
N SER A 253 -8.90 7.50 -23.51
CA SER A 253 -8.54 6.60 -24.61
C SER A 253 -9.53 6.65 -25.79
N ILE A 254 -10.83 6.87 -25.54
CA ILE A 254 -11.87 6.85 -26.61
C ILE A 254 -11.52 7.80 -27.77
N PRO A 255 -11.19 9.10 -27.56
CA PRO A 255 -10.80 10.00 -28.64
C PRO A 255 -9.64 9.49 -29.49
N PHE A 256 -8.58 8.95 -28.86
CA PHE A 256 -7.41 8.45 -29.59
C PHE A 256 -7.75 7.20 -30.40
N ILE A 257 -8.58 6.31 -29.85
CA ILE A 257 -9.06 5.12 -30.57
C ILE A 257 -9.88 5.53 -31.79
N LEU A 258 -10.83 6.45 -31.64
CA LEU A 258 -11.68 6.91 -32.74
C LEU A 258 -10.86 7.59 -33.84
N ILE A 259 -9.94 8.48 -33.48
CA ILE A 259 -9.06 9.15 -34.45
C ILE A 259 -8.13 8.13 -35.12
N GLY A 260 -7.57 7.19 -34.37
CA GLY A 260 -6.74 6.11 -34.88
C GLY A 260 -7.47 5.26 -35.92
N MET A 261 -8.73 4.88 -35.65
CA MET A 261 -9.56 4.13 -36.59
C MET A 261 -9.84 4.90 -37.89
N VAL A 262 -10.12 6.21 -37.81
CA VAL A 262 -10.35 7.04 -39.00
C VAL A 262 -9.08 7.15 -39.87
N LEU A 263 -7.91 7.26 -39.25
CA LEU A 263 -6.62 7.39 -39.94
C LEU A 263 -6.11 6.06 -40.51
N GLN A 264 -6.51 4.92 -39.96
CA GLN A 264 -5.95 3.61 -40.29
C GLN A 264 -6.00 3.28 -41.79
N ASN A 265 -7.05 3.73 -42.49
CA ASN A 265 -7.26 3.40 -43.91
C ASN A 265 -6.39 4.24 -44.87
N ASN A 266 -6.03 5.47 -44.49
CA ASN A 266 -5.36 6.42 -45.39
C ASN A 266 -3.92 6.76 -44.93
N HIS A 267 -3.65 6.67 -43.62
CA HIS A 267 -2.39 7.09 -43.00
C HIS A 267 -2.04 6.17 -41.82
N GLN A 268 -1.58 4.96 -42.13
CA GLN A 268 -1.26 3.93 -41.12
C GLN A 268 -0.26 4.42 -40.07
N ASP A 269 0.82 5.11 -40.47
CA ASP A 269 1.82 5.64 -39.53
C ASP A 269 1.24 6.69 -38.59
N ALA A 270 0.35 7.56 -39.11
CA ALA A 270 -0.33 8.56 -38.30
C ALA A 270 -1.32 7.92 -37.32
N ALA A 271 -2.03 6.87 -37.72
CA ALA A 271 -2.91 6.12 -36.84
C ALA A 271 -2.12 5.49 -35.67
N ILE A 272 -0.98 4.86 -35.96
CA ILE A 272 -0.10 4.28 -34.95
C ILE A 272 0.40 5.35 -33.97
N ALA A 273 0.88 6.49 -34.48
CA ALA A 273 1.36 7.60 -33.65
C ALA A 273 0.27 8.14 -32.72
N VAL A 274 -0.98 8.26 -33.20
CA VAL A 274 -2.13 8.70 -32.39
C VAL A 274 -2.45 7.68 -31.29
N LEU A 275 -2.44 6.39 -31.60
CA LEU A 275 -2.68 5.35 -30.59
C LEU A 275 -1.61 5.35 -29.50
N TRP A 276 -0.32 5.45 -29.87
CA TRP A 276 0.78 5.61 -28.91
C TRP A 276 0.63 6.85 -28.04
N ALA A 277 0.23 7.98 -28.62
CA ALA A 277 -0.05 9.19 -27.85
C ALA A 277 -1.18 8.97 -26.82
N GLY A 278 -2.22 8.22 -27.19
CA GLY A 278 -3.31 7.83 -26.29
C GLY A 278 -2.84 6.94 -25.14
N GLU A 279 -1.99 5.95 -25.43
CA GLU A 279 -1.39 5.08 -24.40
C GLU A 279 -0.52 5.87 -23.42
N ILE A 280 0.33 6.76 -23.93
CA ILE A 280 1.17 7.64 -23.11
C ILE A 280 0.29 8.55 -22.23
N ALA A 281 -0.78 9.13 -22.80
CA ALA A 281 -1.71 9.96 -22.05
C ALA A 281 -2.41 9.19 -20.92
N ALA A 282 -2.91 7.98 -21.21
CA ALA A 282 -3.52 7.10 -20.21
C ALA A 282 -2.52 6.68 -19.12
N PHE A 283 -1.28 6.34 -19.50
CA PHE A 283 -0.22 6.02 -18.56
C PHE A 283 0.13 7.19 -17.64
N MET A 284 0.26 8.40 -18.19
CA MET A 284 0.50 9.62 -17.40
C MET A 284 -0.65 9.92 -16.44
N ALA A 285 -1.90 9.72 -16.85
CA ALA A 285 -3.06 9.85 -15.97
C ALA A 285 -3.00 8.85 -14.81
N LEU A 286 -2.64 7.59 -15.09
CA LEU A 286 -2.45 6.55 -14.07
C LEU A 286 -1.34 6.92 -13.09
N VAL A 287 -0.18 7.38 -13.58
CA VAL A 287 0.96 7.80 -12.75
C VAL A 287 0.57 8.96 -11.82
N LEU A 288 -0.06 10.01 -12.36
CA LEU A 288 -0.48 11.17 -11.59
C LEU A 288 -1.54 10.82 -10.54
N PHE A 289 -2.53 10.02 -10.92
CA PHE A 289 -3.60 9.62 -10.01
C PHE A 289 -3.10 8.65 -8.92
N GLY A 290 -2.29 7.66 -9.29
CA GLY A 290 -1.68 6.72 -8.35
C GLY A 290 -0.76 7.42 -7.36
N SER A 291 0.02 8.39 -7.83
CA SER A 291 0.84 9.27 -7.01
C SER A 291 0.03 10.10 -6.02
N TRP A 292 -1.05 10.75 -6.47
CA TRP A 292 -1.98 11.49 -5.63
C TRP A 292 -2.59 10.61 -4.54
N LEU A 293 -3.05 9.41 -4.90
CA LEU A 293 -3.65 8.46 -3.98
C LEU A 293 -2.64 7.96 -2.96
N ALA A 294 -1.39 7.69 -3.37
CA ALA A 294 -0.29 7.35 -2.48
C ALA A 294 -0.12 8.41 -1.39
N THR A 295 0.06 9.67 -1.81
CA THR A 295 0.27 10.80 -0.91
C THR A 295 -0.89 10.94 0.07
N PHE A 296 -2.13 10.77 -0.41
CA PHE A 296 -3.32 10.79 0.44
C PHE A 296 -3.36 9.66 1.48
N GLN A 297 -3.01 8.43 1.09
CA GLN A 297 -2.95 7.30 2.02
C GLN A 297 -1.88 7.51 3.09
N TYR A 298 -0.66 7.87 2.70
CA TYR A 298 0.41 8.17 3.66
C TYR A 298 0.01 9.33 4.57
N ALA A 299 -0.61 10.37 4.03
CA ALA A 299 -1.11 11.48 4.84
C ALA A 299 -2.17 11.04 5.84
N SER A 300 -3.04 10.10 5.47
CA SER A 300 -4.07 9.57 6.37
C SER A 300 -3.48 8.77 7.53
N TRP A 301 -2.50 7.91 7.24
CA TRP A 301 -1.83 7.10 8.25
C TRP A 301 -0.96 7.94 9.19
N THR A 302 -0.20 8.90 8.65
CA THR A 302 0.61 9.80 9.47
C THR A 302 -0.26 10.69 10.36
N GLU A 303 -1.36 11.24 9.86
CA GLU A 303 -2.29 12.03 10.68
C GLU A 303 -2.99 11.18 11.75
N LEU A 304 -3.37 9.93 11.42
CA LEU A 304 -3.90 9.01 12.42
C LEU A 304 -2.87 8.79 13.54
N PHE A 305 -1.63 8.47 13.18
CA PHE A 305 -0.52 8.27 14.12
C PHE A 305 -0.35 9.48 15.05
N LEU A 306 -0.31 10.70 14.48
CA LEU A 306 -0.16 11.93 15.26
C LEU A 306 -1.33 12.16 16.22
N LYS A 307 -2.56 11.81 15.83
CA LYS A 307 -3.75 11.95 16.68
C LYS A 307 -3.80 10.92 17.80
N ILE A 308 -3.60 9.64 17.51
CA ILE A 308 -3.63 8.58 18.54
C ILE A 308 -2.46 8.72 19.52
N ARG A 309 -1.30 9.22 19.06
CA ARG A 309 -0.13 9.39 19.93
C ARG A 309 -0.30 10.51 20.97
N LYS A 310 -1.05 11.58 20.64
CA LYS A 310 -1.37 12.69 21.56
C LYS A 310 -2.37 12.32 22.67
N GLY A 311 -2.96 11.12 22.62
CA GLY A 311 -3.94 10.63 23.59
C GLY A 311 -5.37 11.15 23.34
N GLY A 312 -6.36 10.49 23.95
CA GLY A 312 -7.72 11.04 24.09
C GLY A 312 -8.75 10.72 23.01
N HIS A 313 -8.55 9.71 22.15
CA HIS A 313 -9.53 9.36 21.12
C HIS A 313 -10.02 7.92 21.26
N LEU A 314 -11.30 7.74 21.59
CA LEU A 314 -12.01 6.46 21.58
C LEU A 314 -12.47 6.10 20.17
N SER A 315 -12.52 4.81 19.83
CA SER A 315 -13.02 4.33 18.53
C SER A 315 -14.49 4.72 18.31
N LYS A 316 -14.95 4.73 17.05
CA LYS A 316 -16.36 5.04 16.77
C LYS A 316 -17.25 3.91 17.28
N ILE A 317 -16.84 2.66 17.13
CA ILE A 317 -17.59 1.50 17.64
C ILE A 317 -17.73 1.55 19.17
N VAL A 318 -16.65 1.86 19.91
CA VAL A 318 -16.72 1.97 21.38
C VAL A 318 -17.67 3.09 21.79
N ARG A 319 -17.62 4.25 21.13
CA ARG A 319 -18.56 5.35 21.41
C ARG A 319 -20.01 4.99 21.10
N VAL A 320 -20.28 4.22 20.05
CA VAL A 320 -21.63 3.76 19.72
C VAL A 320 -22.11 2.75 20.77
N LEU A 321 -21.25 1.83 21.20
CA LEU A 321 -21.55 0.85 22.24
C LEU A 321 -21.78 1.50 23.61
N GLU A 322 -20.98 2.51 23.98
CA GLU A 322 -21.18 3.28 25.22
C GLU A 322 -22.50 4.04 25.20
N ARG A 323 -22.83 4.73 24.10
CA ARG A 323 -24.13 5.39 23.92
C ARG A 323 -25.30 4.41 23.94
N TRP A 324 -25.13 3.22 23.38
CA TRP A 324 -26.14 2.16 23.45
C TRP A 324 -26.32 1.68 24.89
N ARG A 325 -25.23 1.44 25.62
CA ARG A 325 -25.25 1.02 27.02
C ARG A 325 -25.92 2.06 27.93
N GLU A 326 -25.67 3.35 27.70
CA GLU A 326 -26.30 4.44 28.44
C GLU A 326 -27.80 4.58 28.14
N LYS A 327 -28.24 4.23 26.92
CA LYS A 327 -29.65 4.32 26.53
C LYS A 327 -30.52 3.19 27.09
N TYR A 328 -29.92 2.05 27.44
CA TYR A 328 -30.61 0.84 27.92
C TYR A 328 -30.21 0.44 29.35
N ARG A 329 -29.62 1.37 30.11
CA ARG A 329 -29.48 1.30 31.57
C ARG A 329 -30.50 2.22 32.21
#